data_AF-A0A1G0B0A9-F1
#
_entry.id   AF-A0A1G0B0A9-F1
#
_cell.length_a   1.000
_cell.length_b   1.000
_cell.length_c   1.000
_cell.angle_alpha   90.00
_cell.angle_beta   90.00
_cell.angle_gamma   90.00
#
_symmetry.space_group_name_H-M   'P 1'
#
loop_
_entity.id
_entity.type
_entity.pdbx_description
1 polymer ?
#
loop_
_entity_poly.entity_id
_entity_poly.type
_entity_poly.pdbx_seq_one_letter_code
_entity_poly.pdbx_strand_id
1 'polypeptide(L)' 'MRKLDVKHYLDIYSIRKEMQEEGITNPSEQIKNFTKDFVEKLQSLQLDEEVILKDSSFFDSKGNLIMKIPN' A
#
# COMPACT_ATOMS: atom_id res chain seq x y z
N MET A 1 15.01 5.35 13.41
CA MET A 1 13.73 5.01 12.76
C MET A 1 13.85 3.59 12.22
N ARG A 2 12.87 2.72 12.45
CA ARG A 2 12.84 1.42 11.75
C ARG A 2 12.49 1.70 10.29
N LYS A 3 13.26 1.16 9.36
CA LYS A 3 12.91 1.19 7.94
C LYS A 3 11.58 0.46 7.77
N LEU A 4 10.67 1.04 6.98
CA LEU A 4 9.42 0.37 6.60
C LEU A 4 9.65 -0.27 5.24
N ASP A 5 9.50 -1.58 5.18
CA ASP A 5 9.74 -2.37 3.98
C ASP A 5 8.42 -2.74 3.28
N VAL A 6 8.52 -3.34 2.10
CA VAL A 6 7.37 -3.84 1.35
C VAL A 6 6.54 -4.80 2.22
N LYS A 7 7.17 -5.67 3.01
CA LYS A 7 6.47 -6.59 3.90
C LYS A 7 5.57 -5.84 4.88
N HIS A 8 6.07 -4.79 5.53
CA HIS A 8 5.30 -3.99 6.47
C HIS A 8 4.04 -3.40 5.84
N TYR A 9 4.17 -2.81 4.65
CA TYR A 9 3.02 -2.24 3.94
C TYR A 9 2.07 -3.30 3.39
N LEU A 10 2.60 -4.41 2.88
CA LEU A 10 1.80 -5.52 2.37
C LEU A 10 0.95 -6.12 3.49
N ASP A 11 1.52 -6.36 4.67
CA ASP A 11 0.80 -6.87 5.84
C ASP A 11 -0.38 -5.93 6.21
N ILE A 12 -0.14 -4.62 6.32
CA ILE A 12 -1.17 -3.64 6.69
C ILE A 12 -2.27 -3.54 5.64
N TYR A 13 -1.89 -3.39 4.36
CA TYR A 13 -2.86 -3.15 3.29
C TYR A 13 -3.64 -4.40 2.90
N SER A 14 -3.09 -5.60 3.12
CA SER A 14 -3.84 -6.85 2.98
C SER A 14 -4.97 -6.93 4.01
N ILE A 15 -4.70 -6.60 5.28
CA ILE A 15 -5.74 -6.54 6.32
C ILE A 15 -6.80 -5.48 5.97
N ARG A 16 -6.38 -4.29 5.51
CA ARG A 16 -7.33 -3.25 5.08
C ARG A 16 -8.21 -3.71 3.93
N LYS A 17 -7.64 -4.42 2.94
CA LYS A 17 -8.39 -4.98 1.82
C LYS A 17 -9.44 -5.97 2.31
N GLU A 18 -9.06 -6.91 3.19
CA GLU A 18 -9.96 -7.90 3.77
C GLU A 18 -11.12 -7.22 4.52
N MET A 19 -10.82 -6.26 5.40
CA MET A 19 -11.86 -5.49 6.13
C MET A 19 -12.81 -4.72 5.19
N GLN A 20 -12.35 -4.30 4.01
CA GLN A 20 -13.19 -3.63 3.01
C GLN A 20 -14.06 -4.64 2.24
N GLU A 21 -13.51 -5.81 1.90
CA GLU A 21 -14.23 -6.89 1.21
C GLU A 21 -15.31 -7.52 2.11
N GLU A 22 -15.05 -7.64 3.42
CA GLU A 22 -16.02 -8.11 4.42
C GLU A 22 -17.05 -7.04 4.83
N GLY A 23 -16.87 -5.79 4.38
CA GLY A 23 -17.75 -4.68 4.73
C GLY A 23 -17.62 -4.18 6.17
N ILE A 24 -16.56 -4.57 6.90
CA ILE A 24 -16.23 -4.03 8.24
C ILE A 24 -15.90 -2.54 8.13
N THR A 25 -15.19 -2.16 7.07
CA THR A 25 -14.97 -0.76 6.71
C THR A 25 -15.63 -0.46 5.38
N ASN A 26 -16.10 0.78 5.21
CA ASN A 26 -16.75 1.19 3.97
C ASN A 26 -16.23 2.55 3.47
N PRO A 27 -14.96 2.60 2.98
CA PRO A 27 -14.43 3.79 2.34
C PRO A 27 -15.06 4.00 0.95
N SER A 28 -14.71 5.10 0.27
CA SER A 28 -15.14 5.32 -1.11
C SER A 28 -14.63 4.23 -2.05
N GLU A 29 -15.34 3.99 -3.16
CA GLU A 29 -14.91 3.02 -4.19
C GLU A 29 -13.50 3.33 -4.73
N GLN A 30 -13.14 4.61 -4.82
CA GLN A 30 -11.80 5.03 -5.22
C GLN A 30 -10.72 4.52 -4.25
N ILE A 31 -11.00 4.53 -2.94
CA ILE A 31 -10.09 4.04 -1.91
C ILE A 31 -10.05 2.50 -1.89
N LYS A 32 -11.18 1.83 -2.16
CA LYS A 32 -11.21 0.36 -2.32
C LYS A 32 -10.33 -0.07 -3.49
N ASN A 33 -10.49 0.57 -4.65
CA ASN A 33 -9.65 0.32 -5.83
C ASN A 33 -8.17 0.59 -5.54
N PHE A 34 -7.87 1.73 -4.91
CA PHE A 34 -6.50 2.03 -4.47
C PHE A 34 -5.93 0.94 -3.55
N THR A 35 -6.70 0.47 -2.57
CA THR A 35 -6.24 -0.56 -1.61
C THR A 35 -5.96 -1.88 -2.33
N LYS A 36 -6.80 -2.26 -3.28
CA LYS A 36 -6.62 -3.46 -4.11
C LYS A 36 -5.35 -3.38 -4.97
N ASP A 37 -5.24 -2.33 -5.79
CA ASP A 37 -4.09 -2.09 -6.67
C ASP A 37 -2.79 -1.95 -5.84
N PHE A 38 -2.94 -1.25 -4.71
CA PHE A 38 -2.17 -1.30 -3.46
C PHE A 38 -1.32 -2.57 -3.27
N VAL A 39 -2.07 -3.57 -2.81
CA VAL A 39 -1.64 -4.91 -2.44
C VAL A 39 -1.06 -5.66 -3.63
N GLU A 40 -1.73 -5.63 -4.79
CA GLU A 40 -1.26 -6.33 -5.99
C GLU A 40 0.13 -5.84 -6.43
N LYS A 41 0.38 -4.53 -6.35
CA LYS A 41 1.68 -3.97 -6.70
C LYS A 41 2.75 -4.36 -5.69
N LEU A 42 2.47 -4.30 -4.40
CA LEU A 42 3.42 -4.70 -3.35
C LEU A 42 3.78 -6.19 -3.43
N GLN A 43 2.85 -7.07 -3.82
CA GLN A 43 3.12 -8.50 -4.02
C GLN A 43 4.16 -8.79 -5.11
N SER A 44 4.37 -7.84 -6.04
CA SER A 44 5.37 -7.97 -7.12
C SER A 44 6.77 -7.48 -6.75
N LEU A 45 6.94 -6.90 -5.56
CA LEU A 45 8.21 -6.30 -5.11
C LEU A 45 8.95 -7.21 -4.11
N GLN A 46 10.23 -6.94 -3.87
CA GLN A 46 11.02 -7.67 -2.87
C GLN A 46 10.58 -7.25 -1.46
N LEU A 47 10.29 -8.23 -0.60
CA LEU A 47 9.67 -7.99 0.71
C LEU A 47 10.50 -7.12 1.67
N ASP A 48 11.83 -7.17 1.54
CA ASP A 48 12.79 -6.42 2.33
C ASP A 48 13.17 -5.05 1.72
N GLU A 49 12.63 -4.73 0.54
CA GLU A 49 12.86 -3.44 -0.10
C GLU A 49 12.21 -2.30 0.71
N GLU A 50 12.96 -1.22 0.90
CA GLU A 50 12.51 -0.03 1.61
C GLU A 50 11.44 0.73 0.82
N VAL A 51 10.36 1.11 1.51
CA VAL A 51 9.27 1.92 0.95
C VAL A 51 9.25 3.29 1.64
N ILE A 52 9.40 4.34 0.84
CA ILE A 52 9.44 5.72 1.29
C ILE A 52 8.07 6.35 1.08
N LEU A 53 7.43 6.81 2.16
CA LEU A 53 6.18 7.57 2.11
C LEU A 53 6.49 9.08 2.13
N LYS A 54 6.11 9.79 1.08
CA LYS A 54 6.26 11.25 0.95
C LYS A 54 5.10 11.84 0.16
N ASP A 55 4.53 12.95 0.62
CA ASP A 55 3.46 13.70 -0.08
C ASP A 55 2.32 12.78 -0.59
N SER A 56 1.82 11.94 0.32
CA SER A 56 0.76 10.94 0.04
C SER A 56 1.11 9.95 -1.09
N SER A 57 2.39 9.77 -1.36
CA SER A 57 2.92 8.90 -2.41
C SER A 57 3.95 7.92 -1.85
N PHE A 58 3.91 6.69 -2.33
CA PHE A 58 4.81 5.62 -1.97
C PHE A 58 5.87 5.48 -3.04
N PHE A 59 7.13 5.48 -2.64
CA PHE A 59 8.29 5.33 -3.52
C PHE A 59 9.12 4.14 -3.08
N ASP A 60 9.84 3.53 -4.03
CA ASP A 60 10.85 2.52 -3.74
C ASP A 60 12.15 3.18 -3.23
N SER A 61 13.12 2.33 -2.88
CA SER A 61 14.46 2.75 -2.42
C SER A 61 15.26 3.58 -3.44
N LYS A 62 14.87 3.53 -4.71
CA LYS A 62 15.50 4.25 -5.84
C LYS A 62 14.76 5.55 -6.17
N GLY A 63 13.66 5.86 -5.48
CA GLY A 63 12.83 7.03 -5.72
C GLY A 63 11.82 6.86 -6.86
N ASN A 64 11.59 5.64 -7.35
CA ASN A 64 10.53 5.38 -8.33
C ASN A 64 9.17 5.35 -7.63
N LEU A 65 8.17 5.94 -8.28
CA LEU A 65 6.80 5.95 -7.75
C LEU A 65 6.19 4.54 -7.80
N ILE A 66 5.81 4.02 -6.64
CA ILE A 66 5.01 2.81 -6.52
C ILE A 66 3.55 3.17 -6.73
N MET A 67 3.00 4.05 -5.89
CA MET A 67 1.60 4.49 -6.00
C MET A 67 1.34 5.80 -5.26
N LYS A 68 0.24 6.47 -5.58
CA LYS A 68 -0.22 7.69 -4.90
C LYS A 68 -1.60 7.47 -4.31
N ILE A 69 -1.79 7.90 -3.06
CA ILE A 69 -3.09 7.89 -2.42
C ILE A 69 -4.00 8.88 -3.16
N PRO A 70 -5.21 8.46 -3.58
CA PRO A 70 -6.16 9.37 -4.23
C PRO A 70 -6.62 10.49 -3.30
N ASN A 71 -6.93 11.66 -3.88
CA ASN A 71 -7.53 12.80 -3.18
C ASN A 71 -9.03 12.60 -2.96
#